data_AF-A0A067L651-F1
#
_entry.id   AF-A0A067L651-F1
#
_cell.length_a   1.000
_cell.length_b   1.000
_cell.length_c   1.000
_cell.angle_alpha   90.00
_cell.angle_beta   90.00
_cell.angle_gamma   90.00
#
_symmetry.space_group_name_H-M   'P 1'
#
loop_
_entity.id
_entity.type
_entity.pdbx_description
1 polymer ?
#
loop_
_entity_poly.entity_id
_entity_poly.type
_entity_poly.pdbx_seq_one_letter_code
_entity_poly.pdbx_strand_id
1 'polypeptide(L)'
;MLEDSFAPTSNERLMLERECSRSIVRVLACDHNEENCGEGECERRERGNQWCERLREAFSPVGFSDDVIDDVKALLKRYRGGWSLVQPSQGDESVGLYLTWKEEPVVWASAWKP
;
A
#
# COMPACT_ATOMS: atom_id res chain seq x y z
N MET A 1 -9.78 6.29 -7.48
CA MET A 1 -9.27 4.93 -7.75
C MET A 1 -10.41 3.94 -7.94
N LEU A 2 -11.18 3.58 -6.90
CA LEU A 2 -12.25 2.57 -7.03
C LEU A 2 -13.33 2.97 -8.06
N GLU A 3 -13.78 4.22 -8.05
CA GLU A 3 -14.74 4.74 -9.05
C GLU A 3 -14.22 4.66 -10.49
N ASP A 4 -12.91 4.83 -10.68
CA ASP A 4 -12.26 4.79 -11.99
C ASP A 4 -11.97 3.34 -12.46
N SER A 5 -11.84 2.41 -11.51
CA SER A 5 -11.47 1.00 -11.74
C SER A 5 -12.68 0.07 -11.90
N PHE A 6 -13.84 0.42 -11.35
CA PHE A 6 -15.04 -0.42 -11.35
C PHE A 6 -16.22 0.25 -12.06
N ALA A 7 -17.19 -0.55 -12.52
CA ALA A 7 -18.44 0.00 -13.04
C ALA A 7 -19.25 0.68 -11.91
N PRO A 8 -20.08 1.70 -12.21
CA PRO A 8 -20.85 2.43 -11.19
C PRO A 8 -21.72 1.53 -10.31
N THR A 9 -22.25 0.43 -10.86
CA THR A 9 -23.12 -0.55 -10.17
C THR A 9 -22.40 -1.86 -9.77
N SER A 10 -21.07 -1.86 -9.69
CA SER A 10 -20.29 -3.04 -9.28
C SER A 10 -20.54 -3.42 -7.81
N ASN A 11 -20.87 -4.68 -7.58
CA ASN A 11 -21.03 -5.24 -6.23
C ASN A 11 -19.68 -5.39 -5.52
N GLU A 12 -18.61 -5.66 -6.27
CA GLU A 12 -17.24 -5.74 -5.78
C GLU A 12 -16.77 -4.38 -5.24
N ARG A 13 -17.05 -3.30 -5.99
CA ARG A 13 -16.79 -1.93 -5.52
C ARG A 13 -17.54 -1.64 -4.22
N LEU A 14 -18.83 -1.96 -4.17
CA LEU A 14 -19.66 -1.73 -2.99
C LEU A 14 -19.13 -2.50 -1.77
N MET A 15 -18.61 -3.71 -1.96
CA MET A 15 -18.02 -4.51 -0.88
C MET A 15 -16.78 -3.83 -0.28
N LEU A 16 -15.86 -3.36 -1.14
CA LEU A 16 -14.65 -2.62 -0.72
C LEU A 16 -15.00 -1.31 -0.01
N GLU A 17 -15.98 -0.56 -0.52
CA GLU A 17 -16.41 0.71 0.09
C GLU A 17 -17.03 0.51 1.47
N ARG A 18 -17.82 -0.56 1.65
CA ARG A 18 -18.38 -0.90 2.97
C ARG A 18 -17.29 -1.28 3.97
N GLU A 19 -16.25 -1.97 3.52
CA GLU A 19 -15.11 -2.35 4.35
C GLU A 19 -14.27 -1.14 4.75
N CYS A 20 -13.91 -0.28 3.79
CA CYS A 20 -13.28 1.01 4.06
C CYS A 20 -14.12 1.89 5.01
N SER A 21 -15.45 1.92 4.85
CA SER A 21 -16.32 2.69 5.74
C SER A 21 -16.27 2.19 7.19
N ARG A 22 -16.21 0.87 7.41
CA ARG A 22 -16.04 0.30 8.75
C ARG A 22 -14.67 0.64 9.34
N SER A 23 -13.62 0.57 8.52
CA SER A 23 -12.26 0.98 8.89
C SER A 23 -12.23 2.45 9.33
N ILE A 24 -12.86 3.37 8.58
CA ILE A 24 -12.96 4.79 8.94
C ILE A 24 -13.62 4.98 10.31
N VAL A 25 -14.75 4.31 10.56
CA VAL A 25 -15.45 4.39 11.86
C VAL A 25 -14.56 3.86 12.99
N ARG A 26 -13.85 2.75 12.78
CA ARG A 26 -12.93 2.18 13.78
C ARG A 26 -11.80 3.16 14.12
N VAL A 27 -11.20 3.79 13.11
CA VAL A 27 -10.07 4.71 13.33
C VAL A 27 -10.52 6.00 14.03
N LEU A 28 -11.68 6.55 13.66
CA LEU A 28 -12.14 7.86 14.13
C LEU A 28 -12.99 7.81 15.41
N ALA A 29 -13.78 6.76 15.62
CA ALA A 29 -14.83 6.73 16.64
C ALA A 29 -14.65 5.64 17.72
N CYS A 30 -13.64 4.76 17.59
CA CYS A 30 -13.34 3.75 18.61
C CYS A 30 -12.10 4.12 19.42
N ASP A 31 -12.24 4.07 20.75
CA ASP A 31 -11.13 4.31 21.69
C ASP A 31 -10.08 3.19 21.61
N HIS A 32 -8.81 3.58 21.75
CA HIS A 32 -7.61 2.74 21.53
C HIS A 32 -7.33 1.75 22.66
N ASN A 33 -8.35 1.27 23.36
CA ASN A 33 -8.11 0.23 24.35
C ASN A 33 -7.73 -1.04 23.59
N GLU A 34 -6.44 -1.42 23.69
CA GLU A 34 -5.85 -2.63 23.10
C GLU A 34 -6.66 -3.89 23.47
N GLU A 35 -7.41 -3.86 24.57
CA GLU A 35 -8.30 -4.93 25.03
C GLU A 35 -9.56 -5.12 24.16
N ASN A 36 -10.00 -4.09 23.43
CA ASN A 36 -11.14 -4.17 22.50
C ASN A 36 -10.71 -4.36 21.04
N CYS A 37 -9.40 -4.38 20.78
CA CYS A 37 -8.86 -4.84 19.52
C CYS A 37 -8.91 -6.37 19.54
N GLY A 38 -10.11 -6.94 19.32
CA GLY A 38 -10.23 -8.38 19.03
C GLY A 38 -9.28 -8.77 17.89
N GLU A 39 -9.07 -10.08 17.67
CA GLU A 39 -8.21 -10.70 16.65
C GLU A 39 -8.55 -10.29 15.20
N GLY A 40 -8.51 -8.99 14.91
CA GLY A 40 -9.03 -8.33 13.75
C GLY A 40 -8.03 -7.27 13.28
N GLU A 41 -8.11 -7.02 11.99
CA GLU A 41 -7.18 -6.19 11.21
C GLU A 41 -6.92 -4.84 11.88
N CYS A 42 -5.64 -4.56 12.17
CA CYS A 42 -5.21 -3.26 12.66
C CYS A 42 -5.30 -2.24 11.51
N GLU A 43 -6.27 -1.33 11.60
CA GLU A 43 -6.53 -0.30 10.59
C GLU A 43 -5.46 0.81 10.56
N ARG A 44 -4.52 0.81 11.53
CA ARG A 44 -3.42 1.79 11.62
C ARG A 44 -2.24 1.38 10.73
N ARG A 45 -2.36 1.69 9.45
CA ARG A 45 -1.29 1.52 8.48
C ARG A 45 -0.18 2.55 8.71
N GLU A 46 1.05 2.08 8.73
CA GLU A 46 2.26 2.92 8.78
C GLU A 46 2.84 3.12 7.38
N ARG A 47 3.62 4.19 7.21
CA ARG A 47 4.30 4.51 5.95
C ARG A 47 5.49 3.59 5.73
N GLY A 48 5.92 3.47 4.46
CA GLY A 48 7.06 2.63 4.08
C GLY A 48 8.37 2.99 4.80
N ASN A 49 8.62 4.26 5.08
CA ASN A 49 9.80 4.68 5.86
C ASN A 49 9.77 4.19 7.32
N GLN A 50 8.61 4.22 7.98
CA GLN A 50 8.44 3.71 9.35
C GLN A 50 8.65 2.19 9.40
N TRP A 51 8.12 1.47 8.41
CA TRP A 51 8.40 0.04 8.26
C TRP A 51 9.87 -0.25 7.95
N CYS A 52 10.53 0.58 7.13
CA CYS A 52 11.96 0.44 6.86
C CYS A 52 12.79 0.56 8.13
N GLU A 53 12.53 1.57 8.97
CA GLU A 53 13.24 1.77 10.24
C GLU A 53 13.14 0.53 11.13
N ARG A 54 11.93 -0.02 11.28
CA ARG A 54 11.69 -1.25 12.07
C ARG A 54 12.36 -2.48 11.49
N LEU A 55 12.25 -2.69 10.18
CA LEU A 55 12.81 -3.88 9.54
C LEU A 55 14.34 -3.86 9.56
N ARG A 56 14.97 -2.69 9.51
CA ARG A 56 16.43 -2.54 9.62
C ARG A 56 17.00 -2.98 10.97
N GLU A 57 16.17 -3.14 12.01
CA GLU A 57 16.63 -3.67 13.30
C GLU A 57 17.05 -5.15 13.22
N ALA A 58 16.46 -5.91 12.30
CA ALA A 58 16.65 -7.36 12.21
C ALA A 58 16.88 -7.89 10.79
N PHE A 59 16.69 -7.07 9.75
CA PHE A 59 16.74 -7.47 8.35
C PHE A 59 17.52 -6.46 7.51
N SER A 60 18.10 -6.93 6.42
CA SER A 60 18.74 -6.08 5.42
C SER A 60 17.83 -5.88 4.21
N PRO A 61 17.71 -4.65 3.68
CA PRO A 61 16.91 -4.41 2.49
C PRO A 61 17.51 -5.07 1.25
N VAL A 62 16.64 -5.50 0.33
CA VAL A 62 17.00 -6.04 -0.99
C VAL A 62 16.31 -5.21 -2.07
N GLY A 63 17.10 -4.67 -2.99
CA GLY A 63 16.58 -3.94 -4.14
C GLY A 63 15.92 -4.88 -5.15
N PHE A 64 14.85 -4.43 -5.79
CA PHE A 64 14.26 -5.13 -6.94
C PHE A 64 15.16 -4.99 -8.17
N SER A 65 15.29 -6.06 -8.96
CA SER A 65 16.03 -6.00 -10.22
C SER A 65 15.27 -5.20 -11.28
N ASP A 66 15.98 -4.67 -12.26
CA ASP A 66 15.38 -3.93 -13.37
C ASP A 66 14.33 -4.76 -14.13
N ASP A 67 14.55 -6.08 -14.27
CA ASP A 67 13.58 -7.01 -14.86
C ASP A 67 12.23 -6.99 -14.11
N VAL A 68 12.27 -7.04 -12.77
CA VAL A 68 11.06 -6.99 -11.94
C VAL A 68 10.36 -5.65 -12.08
N ILE A 69 11.13 -4.57 -12.14
CA ILE A 69 10.60 -3.22 -12.36
C ILE A 69 9.88 -3.14 -13.71
N ASP A 70 10.49 -3.69 -14.76
CA ASP A 70 9.93 -3.65 -16.10
C ASP A 70 8.71 -4.56 -16.25
N ASP A 71 8.68 -5.70 -15.56
CA ASP A 71 7.50 -6.55 -15.44
C ASP A 71 6.33 -5.81 -14.78
N VAL A 72 6.60 -5.07 -13.69
CA VAL A 72 5.56 -4.25 -13.02
C VAL A 72 5.10 -3.13 -13.95
N LYS A 73 5.99 -2.42 -14.64
CA LYS A 73 5.61 -1.41 -15.63
C LYS A 73 4.77 -2.03 -16.76
N ALA A 74 5.12 -3.22 -17.24
CA ALA A 74 4.38 -3.94 -18.26
C ALA A 74 2.99 -4.38 -17.77
N LEU A 75 2.86 -4.76 -16.50
CA LEU A 75 1.58 -5.05 -15.85
C LEU A 75 0.69 -3.80 -15.83
N LEU A 76 1.21 -2.66 -15.40
CA LEU A 76 0.43 -1.42 -15.28
C LEU A 76 -0.12 -0.94 -16.63
N LYS A 77 0.61 -1.17 -17.73
CA LYS A 77 0.15 -0.87 -19.11
C LYS A 77 -1.12 -1.65 -19.52
N ARG A 78 -1.48 -2.74 -18.82
CA ARG A 78 -2.68 -3.54 -19.09
C ARG A 78 -3.94 -2.96 -18.45
N TYR A 79 -3.79 -2.03 -17.50
CA TYR A 79 -4.88 -1.40 -16.79
C TYR A 79 -5.14 0.02 -17.31
N ARG A 80 -6.25 0.62 -16.87
CA ARG A 80 -6.56 2.02 -17.21
C ARG A 80 -5.43 2.97 -16.78
N GLY A 81 -5.23 4.04 -17.55
CA GLY A 81 -4.27 5.08 -17.22
C GLY A 81 -4.52 5.70 -15.85
N GLY A 82 -3.44 6.21 -15.23
CA GLY A 82 -3.46 6.77 -13.88
C GLY A 82 -2.58 6.01 -12.89
N TRP A 83 -2.23 4.75 -13.19
CA TRP A 83 -1.25 3.99 -12.40
C TRP A 83 0.18 4.34 -12.80
N SER A 84 1.05 4.54 -11.81
CA SER A 84 2.49 4.67 -12.05
C SER A 84 3.32 4.07 -10.93
N LEU A 85 4.58 3.74 -11.24
CA LEU A 85 5.54 3.18 -10.28
C LEU A 85 6.59 4.24 -9.95
N VAL A 86 6.75 4.55 -8.66
CA VAL A 86 7.77 5.47 -8.17
C VAL A 86 8.81 4.67 -7.40
N GLN A 87 10.08 4.84 -7.80
CA GLN A 87 11.23 4.35 -7.06
C GLN A 87 11.75 5.46 -6.13
N PRO A 88 12.23 5.14 -4.93
CA PRO A 88 12.96 6.07 -4.09
C PRO A 88 14.13 6.68 -4.88
N SER A 89 14.28 8.00 -4.81
CA SER A 89 15.41 8.68 -5.42
C SER A 89 16.72 8.20 -4.81
N GLN A 90 17.81 8.13 -5.60
CA GLN A 90 19.15 7.86 -5.08
C GLN A 90 19.52 8.94 -4.05
N GLY A 91 19.43 8.62 -2.75
CA GLY A 91 19.62 9.54 -1.64
C GLY A 91 18.52 9.50 -0.58
N ASP A 92 17.37 8.89 -0.87
CA ASP A 92 16.33 8.62 0.12
C ASP A 92 16.67 7.31 0.86
N GLU A 93 16.57 7.31 2.20
CA GLU A 93 16.81 6.12 3.03
C GLU A 93 15.67 5.10 2.92
N SER A 94 14.56 5.50 2.28
CA SER A 94 13.42 4.64 2.02
C SER A 94 13.76 3.57 0.97
N VAL A 95 13.48 2.31 1.32
CA VAL A 95 13.66 1.15 0.42
C VAL A 95 12.29 0.73 -0.08
N GLY A 96 12.22 0.26 -1.32
CA GLY A 96 11.02 -0.36 -1.88
C GLY A 96 10.47 0.40 -3.06
N LEU A 97 9.24 0.09 -3.45
CA LEU A 97 8.54 0.66 -4.59
C LEU A 97 7.20 1.20 -4.13
N TYR A 98 6.81 2.33 -4.69
CA TYR A 98 5.48 2.89 -4.51
C TYR A 98 4.66 2.72 -5.78
N LEU A 99 3.53 2.03 -5.65
CA LEU A 99 2.46 2.09 -6.64
C LEU A 99 1.61 3.32 -6.34
N THR A 100 1.47 4.18 -7.35
CA THR A 100 0.72 5.42 -7.23
C THR A 100 -0.51 5.40 -8.13
N TRP A 101 -1.57 6.06 -7.69
CA TRP A 101 -2.75 6.35 -8.46
C TRP A 101 -2.89 7.87 -8.62
N LYS A 102 -2.76 8.39 -9.84
CA LYS A 102 -2.75 9.85 -10.12
C LYS A 102 -1.75 10.58 -9.20
N GLU A 103 -0.52 10.09 -9.18
CA GLU A 103 0.61 10.60 -8.36
C GLU A 103 0.52 10.35 -6.85
N GLU A 104 -0.63 9.90 -6.34
CA GLU A 104 -0.79 9.57 -4.91
C GLU A 104 -0.31 8.15 -4.58
N PRO A 105 0.63 7.96 -3.63
CA PRO A 105 1.10 6.63 -3.22
C PRO A 105 0.03 5.86 -2.45
N VAL A 106 -0.36 4.69 -2.97
CA VAL A 106 -1.44 3.87 -2.39
C VAL A 106 -0.96 2.50 -1.90
N VAL A 107 0.13 1.97 -2.45
CA VAL A 107 0.74 0.70 -2.01
C VAL A 107 2.25 0.86 -1.97
N TRP A 108 2.86 0.35 -0.91
CA TRP A 108 4.31 0.23 -0.77
C TRP A 108 4.71 -1.25 -0.77
N ALA A 109 5.73 -1.60 -1.55
CA ALA A 109 6.27 -2.95 -1.64
C ALA A 109 7.78 -2.94 -1.40
N SER A 110 8.29 -3.85 -0.58
CA SER A 110 9.71 -3.97 -0.26
C SER A 110 10.14 -5.43 -0.12
N ALA A 111 11.43 -5.71 -0.30
CA ALA A 111 12.02 -7.02 -0.14
C ALA A 111 13.17 -6.96 0.87
N TRP A 112 13.29 -8.00 1.69
CA TRP A 112 14.20 -8.06 2.84
C TRP A 112 14.81 -9.45 2.96
N LYS A 113 16.06 -9.51 3.41
CA LYS A 113 16.75 -10.75 3.79
C LYS A 113 17.04 -10.75 5.30
N PRO A 114 17.06 -11.92 5.95
CA PRO A 114 17.55 -12.05 7.32
C PRO A 114 18.96 -11.49 7.49
#